data_AF-K9P4U1-F1
#
_entry.id   AF-K9P4U1-F1
#
_cell.length_a   1.000
_cell.length_b   1.000
_cell.length_c   1.000
_cell.angle_alpha   90.00
_cell.angle_beta   90.00
_cell.angle_gamma   90.00
#
_symmetry.space_group_name_H-M   'P 1'
#
loop_
_entity.id
_entity.type
_entity.pdbx_description
1 polymer ?
#
loop_
_entity_poly.entity_id
_entity_poly.type
_entity_poly.pdbx_seq_one_letter_code
_entity_poly.pdbx_strand_id
1 'polypeptide(L)'
;MIQVVVRVPSVPSSDARSGPAATSGSAATVDGLFLLDPHREELRGALQELEGSDHWHGGLPVLLLERCWLRLSRVPVEGLAYRLPPDCSQEAPELRRYRELVAAGHPAWEAERLCWEDFGADACREALRRFWAAQERGTQGWTLETYLDLIQQYRLRFAAGGSRPVPLLVLARREGHARRDRHRLLWLGPDAAAGRPSMRDTCP
;
A
#
# COMPACT_ATOMS: atom_id res chain seq x y z
N MET A 1 7.42 27.63 -23.29
CA MET A 1 7.31 26.40 -24.09
C MET A 1 7.75 25.25 -23.19
N ILE A 2 6.83 24.67 -22.42
CA ILE A 2 7.14 23.59 -21.47
C ILE A 2 6.97 22.30 -22.27
N GLN A 3 8.07 21.70 -22.74
CA GLN A 3 8.02 20.36 -23.31
C GLN A 3 7.77 19.38 -22.16
N VAL A 4 6.50 19.09 -21.90
CA VAL A 4 6.09 17.94 -21.10
C VAL A 4 6.34 16.70 -21.95
N VAL A 5 7.56 16.17 -21.92
CA VAL A 5 7.83 14.80 -22.37
C VAL A 5 7.28 13.87 -21.30
N VAL A 6 5.95 13.69 -21.27
CA VAL A 6 5.39 12.49 -20.67
C VAL A 6 5.86 11.35 -21.56
N ARG A 7 6.87 10.60 -21.10
CA ARG A 7 7.14 9.28 -21.64
C ARG A 7 5.87 8.46 -21.37
N VAL A 8 5.01 8.37 -22.38
CA VAL A 8 3.93 7.38 -22.41
C VAL A 8 4.62 6.02 -22.27
N PRO A 9 4.32 5.21 -21.24
CA PRO A 9 4.78 3.83 -21.24
C PRO A 9 4.19 3.15 -22.47
N SER A 10 5.06 2.71 -23.36
CA SER A 10 4.71 1.96 -24.56
C SER A 10 3.84 0.78 -24.14
N VAL A 11 2.65 0.68 -24.73
CA VAL A 11 1.79 -0.51 -24.63
C VAL A 11 2.55 -1.68 -25.27
N PRO A 12 2.93 -2.74 -24.55
CA PRO A 12 3.40 -3.94 -25.20
C PRO A 12 2.23 -4.60 -25.93
N SER A 13 2.44 -4.84 -27.22
CA SER A 13 1.54 -5.55 -28.12
C SER A 13 1.01 -6.84 -27.47
N SER A 14 -0.30 -7.01 -27.53
CA SER A 14 -1.01 -8.23 -27.19
C SER A 14 -0.64 -9.34 -28.16
N ASP A 15 -0.05 -10.42 -27.66
CA ASP A 15 -0.36 -11.79 -28.09
C ASP A 15 0.37 -12.80 -27.18
N ALA A 16 -0.41 -13.42 -26.28
CA ALA A 16 -0.32 -14.83 -25.88
C ALA A 16 -1.03 -15.06 -24.54
N ARG A 17 -2.23 -15.64 -24.64
CA ARG A 17 -2.92 -16.50 -23.67
C ARG A 17 -2.29 -16.61 -22.28
N SER A 18 -3.01 -16.16 -21.26
CA SER A 18 -3.01 -16.78 -19.94
C SER A 18 -4.37 -16.56 -19.30
N GLY A 19 -5.07 -17.66 -19.04
CA GLY A 19 -6.32 -17.65 -18.29
C GLY A 19 -6.12 -17.16 -16.85
N PRO A 20 -7.21 -16.92 -16.10
CA PRO A 20 -7.12 -16.45 -14.73
C PRO A 20 -6.53 -17.54 -13.85
N ALA A 21 -5.23 -17.46 -13.58
CA ALA A 21 -4.62 -18.20 -12.49
C ALA A 21 -5.11 -17.56 -11.19
N ALA A 22 -6.20 -18.12 -10.65
CA ALA A 22 -6.62 -17.96 -9.28
C ALA A 22 -5.39 -18.12 -8.38
N THR A 23 -4.86 -17.02 -7.85
CA THR A 23 -3.80 -17.05 -6.87
C THR A 23 -4.45 -17.40 -5.55
N SER A 24 -4.69 -18.69 -5.37
CA SER A 24 -4.94 -19.33 -4.09
C SER A 24 -3.99 -18.76 -3.04
N GLY A 25 -4.56 -18.36 -1.90
CA GLY A 25 -3.85 -17.73 -0.79
C GLY A 25 -2.60 -18.51 -0.40
N SER A 26 -1.44 -17.95 -0.74
CA SER A 26 -0.20 -18.29 -0.07
C SER A 26 -0.24 -17.54 1.25
N ALA A 27 -0.39 -18.29 2.35
CA ALA A 27 -0.05 -17.82 3.69
C ALA A 27 1.36 -17.25 3.60
N ALA A 28 1.48 -15.91 3.49
CA ALA A 28 2.75 -15.24 3.37
C ALA A 28 3.56 -15.59 4.60
N THR A 29 4.56 -16.45 4.41
CA THR A 29 5.29 -17.04 5.51
C THR A 29 5.92 -15.91 6.31
N VAL A 30 5.61 -15.89 7.61
CA VAL A 30 6.24 -15.03 8.62
C VAL A 30 7.76 -15.35 8.74
N ASP A 31 8.25 -16.33 7.98
CA ASP A 31 9.67 -16.71 7.82
C ASP A 31 10.51 -15.50 7.42
N GLY A 32 11.10 -14.87 8.43
CA GLY A 32 11.99 -13.71 8.30
C GLY A 32 11.63 -12.54 9.20
N LEU A 33 10.42 -12.51 9.78
CA LEU A 33 10.08 -11.56 10.83
C LEU A 33 10.52 -12.14 12.19
N PHE A 34 11.64 -11.63 12.71
CA PHE A 34 12.00 -11.82 14.11
C PHE A 34 11.02 -11.02 14.98
N LEU A 35 9.92 -11.65 15.38
CA LEU A 35 8.98 -11.08 16.35
C LEU A 35 9.52 -11.35 17.76
N LEU A 36 9.83 -10.27 18.46
CA LEU A 36 10.14 -10.28 19.89
C LEU A 36 8.85 -10.56 20.68
N ASP A 37 8.97 -10.97 21.95
CA ASP A 37 7.80 -11.27 22.79
C ASP A 37 6.79 -10.11 22.89
N PRO A 38 7.21 -8.83 23.06
CA PRO A 38 6.27 -7.71 23.04
C PRO A 38 5.49 -7.59 21.72
N HIS A 39 6.10 -8.00 20.59
CA HIS A 39 5.40 -7.99 19.30
C HIS A 39 4.33 -9.09 19.21
N ARG A 40 4.58 -10.22 19.86
CA ARG A 40 3.59 -11.32 19.93
C ARG A 40 2.40 -10.94 20.79
N GLU A 41 2.64 -10.22 21.88
CA GLU A 41 1.58 -9.70 22.74
C GLU A 41 0.71 -8.69 22.00
N GLU A 42 1.32 -7.72 21.30
CA GLU A 42 0.57 -6.73 20.51
C GLU A 42 -0.23 -7.40 19.38
N LEU A 43 0.37 -8.38 18.69
CA LEU A 43 -0.33 -9.16 17.66
C LEU A 43 -1.51 -9.93 18.25
N ARG A 44 -1.34 -10.58 19.41
CA ARG A 44 -2.40 -11.31 20.09
C ARG A 44 -3.54 -10.39 20.48
N GLY A 45 -3.24 -9.20 21.02
CA GLY A 45 -4.23 -8.18 21.33
C GLY A 45 -5.01 -7.72 20.10
N ALA A 46 -4.31 -7.46 18.98
CA ALA A 46 -4.95 -7.07 17.73
C ALA A 46 -5.84 -8.17 17.14
N LEU A 47 -5.43 -9.44 17.24
CA LEU A 47 -6.25 -10.58 16.81
C LEU A 47 -7.50 -10.73 17.67
N GLN A 48 -7.38 -10.62 18.99
CA GLN A 48 -8.53 -10.69 19.90
C GLN A 48 -9.54 -9.57 19.64
N GLU A 49 -9.07 -8.35 19.40
CA GLU A 49 -9.92 -7.21 19.01
C GLU A 49 -10.66 -7.47 17.70
N LEU A 50 -9.96 -8.03 16.70
CA LEU A 50 -10.53 -8.34 15.40
C LEU A 50 -11.54 -9.50 15.45
N GLU A 51 -11.30 -10.50 16.30
CA GLU A 51 -12.21 -11.62 16.54
C GLU A 51 -13.46 -11.18 17.30
N GLY A 52 -13.31 -10.30 18.30
CA GLY A 52 -14.41 -9.75 19.09
C GLY A 52 -15.27 -8.70 18.37
N SER A 53 -14.91 -8.29 17.15
CA SER A 53 -15.64 -7.29 16.39
C SER A 53 -16.76 -7.91 15.55
N ASP A 54 -18.00 -7.46 15.72
CA ASP A 54 -19.14 -8.01 14.97
C ASP A 54 -19.26 -7.44 13.54
N HIS A 55 -18.76 -6.22 13.32
CA HIS A 55 -18.90 -5.52 12.05
C HIS A 55 -17.61 -4.78 11.67
N TRP A 56 -17.49 -4.45 10.38
CA TRP A 56 -16.39 -3.65 9.87
C TRP A 56 -16.52 -2.19 10.31
N HIS A 57 -15.49 -1.64 10.95
CA HIS A 57 -15.45 -0.23 11.36
C HIS A 57 -14.01 0.34 11.30
N GLY A 58 -13.90 1.68 11.40
CA GLY A 58 -12.63 2.40 11.30
C GLY A 58 -11.64 2.12 12.45
N GLY A 59 -12.15 1.74 13.63
CA GLY A 59 -11.35 1.35 14.78
C GLY A 59 -10.59 0.02 14.66
N LEU A 60 -10.81 -0.79 13.61
CA LEU A 60 -10.13 -2.09 13.48
C LEU A 60 -8.60 -1.92 13.37
N PRO A 61 -7.81 -2.88 13.90
CA PRO A 61 -6.37 -2.70 14.04
C PRO A 61 -5.59 -2.92 12.74
N VAL A 62 -4.62 -2.05 12.50
CA VAL A 62 -3.53 -2.24 11.54
C VAL A 62 -2.21 -2.15 12.28
N LEU A 63 -1.32 -3.11 12.04
CA LEU A 63 0.01 -3.13 12.64
C LEU A 63 1.02 -2.45 11.70
N LEU A 64 1.87 -1.59 12.26
CA LEU A 64 2.98 -0.94 11.57
C LEU A 64 4.30 -1.37 12.20
N LEU A 65 5.20 -1.95 11.40
CA LEU A 65 6.54 -2.35 11.86
C LEU A 65 7.61 -1.42 11.27
N GLU A 66 8.21 -0.61 12.14
CA GLU A 66 9.40 0.19 11.83
C GLU A 66 10.65 -0.69 11.92
N ARG A 67 11.21 -1.08 10.77
CA ARG A 67 12.35 -2.02 10.70
C ARG A 67 13.64 -1.50 11.34
N CYS A 68 13.88 -0.19 11.33
CA CYS A 68 15.13 0.38 11.84
C CYS A 68 15.23 0.33 13.37
N TRP A 69 14.07 0.38 14.04
CA TRP A 69 13.96 0.36 15.50
C TRP A 69 13.31 -0.93 16.00
N LEU A 70 12.97 -1.84 15.09
CA LEU A 70 12.12 -3.00 15.34
C LEU A 70 10.90 -2.64 16.21
N ARG A 71 10.26 -1.50 15.93
CA ARG A 71 9.13 -1.02 16.72
C ARG A 71 7.84 -1.42 16.03
N LEU A 72 7.06 -2.26 16.69
CA LEU A 72 5.68 -2.55 16.30
C LEU A 72 4.74 -1.53 16.95
N SER A 73 3.79 -1.03 16.19
CA SER A 73 2.72 -0.17 16.70
C SER A 73 1.39 -0.56 16.09
N ARG A 74 0.31 -0.40 16.86
CA ARG A 74 -1.06 -0.59 16.41
C ARG A 74 -1.70 0.77 16.14
N VAL A 75 -2.39 0.87 15.00
CA VAL A 75 -3.10 2.07 14.57
C VAL A 75 -4.48 1.64 14.08
N PRO A 76 -5.56 2.37 14.38
CA PRO A 76 -6.86 2.06 13.79
C PRO A 76 -6.82 2.29 12.26
N VAL A 77 -7.60 1.53 11.50
CA VAL A 77 -7.71 1.65 10.04
C VAL A 77 -7.96 3.11 9.61
N GLU A 78 -8.86 3.82 10.30
CA GLU A 78 -9.17 5.22 10.00
C GLU A 78 -7.99 6.17 10.27
N GLY A 79 -7.10 5.82 11.22
CA GLY A 79 -5.89 6.56 11.56
C GLY A 79 -4.72 6.31 10.61
N LEU A 80 -4.80 5.28 9.76
CA LEU A 80 -3.68 4.83 8.94
C LEU A 80 -3.19 5.91 7.97
N ALA A 81 -4.10 6.60 7.28
CA ALA A 81 -3.76 7.63 6.31
C ALA A 81 -3.14 8.88 6.97
N TYR A 82 -3.43 9.14 8.24
CA TYR A 82 -2.79 10.21 9.00
C TYR A 82 -1.37 9.81 9.42
N ARG A 83 -1.18 8.56 9.84
CA ARG A 83 0.11 8.07 10.30
C ARG A 83 1.10 7.81 9.17
N LEU A 84 0.61 7.29 8.05
CA LEU A 84 1.38 6.99 6.84
C LEU A 84 0.55 7.45 5.62
N PRO A 85 0.64 8.73 5.23
CA PRO A 85 -0.15 9.26 4.13
C PRO A 85 0.25 8.62 2.80
N PRO A 86 -0.70 8.07 2.02
CA PRO A 86 -0.41 7.56 0.70
C PRO A 86 -0.07 8.69 -0.27
N ASP A 87 0.83 8.41 -1.22
CA ASP A 87 1.06 9.35 -2.30
C ASP A 87 -0.17 9.43 -3.22
N CYS A 88 -0.78 10.61 -3.23
CA CYS A 88 -1.93 10.95 -4.07
C CYS A 88 -1.53 11.86 -5.25
N SER A 89 -0.24 12.12 -5.45
CA SER A 89 0.24 13.07 -6.46
C SER A 89 -0.19 12.71 -7.89
N GLN A 90 -0.35 11.41 -8.18
CA GLN A 90 -0.82 10.93 -9.47
C GLN A 90 -2.31 11.14 -9.71
N GLU A 91 -3.08 11.35 -8.64
CA GLU A 91 -4.53 11.45 -8.63
C GLU A 91 -5.01 12.91 -8.59
N ALA A 92 -4.08 13.87 -8.69
CA ALA A 92 -4.41 15.28 -8.79
C ALA A 92 -5.37 15.51 -10.00
N PRO A 93 -6.50 16.20 -9.79
CA PRO A 93 -7.55 16.31 -10.81
C PRO A 93 -7.03 16.94 -12.11
N GLU A 94 -6.09 17.88 -12.02
CA GLU A 94 -5.47 18.54 -13.15
C GLU A 94 -4.67 17.54 -14.02
N LEU A 95 -3.94 16.64 -13.38
CA LEU A 95 -3.14 15.61 -14.06
C LEU A 95 -4.01 14.48 -14.60
N ARG A 96 -5.09 14.12 -13.90
CA ARG A 96 -6.07 13.14 -14.38
C ARG A 96 -6.75 13.65 -15.64
N ARG A 97 -7.27 14.88 -15.60
CA ARG A 97 -7.90 15.52 -16.76
C ARG A 97 -6.95 15.59 -17.95
N TYR A 98 -5.69 15.99 -17.73
CA TYR A 98 -4.69 16.05 -18.80
C TYR A 98 -4.50 14.67 -19.45
N ARG A 99 -4.38 13.61 -18.64
CA ARG A 99 -4.23 12.22 -19.14
C ARG A 99 -5.47 11.76 -19.90
N GLU A 100 -6.67 12.09 -19.42
CA GLU A 100 -7.93 11.78 -20.10
C GLU A 100 -8.00 12.45 -21.49
N LEU A 101 -7.61 13.73 -21.59
CA LEU A 101 -7.58 14.46 -22.85
C LEU A 101 -6.56 13.88 -23.84
N VAL A 102 -5.36 13.54 -23.36
CA VAL A 102 -4.34 12.87 -24.19
C VAL A 102 -4.82 11.49 -24.64
N ALA A 103 -5.47 10.72 -23.76
CA ALA A 103 -6.03 9.41 -24.09
C ALA A 103 -7.20 9.51 -25.10
N ALA A 104 -7.95 10.61 -25.07
CA ALA A 104 -8.98 10.93 -26.05
C ALA A 104 -8.42 11.41 -27.41
N GLY A 105 -7.09 11.50 -27.54
CA GLY A 105 -6.40 11.84 -28.79
C GLY A 105 -6.08 13.32 -28.97
N HIS A 106 -6.32 14.16 -27.96
CA HIS A 106 -5.90 15.56 -28.02
C HIS A 106 -4.36 15.66 -28.00
N PRO A 107 -3.78 16.55 -28.83
CA PRO A 107 -2.36 16.84 -28.75
C PRO A 107 -2.02 17.50 -27.40
N ALA A 108 -0.81 17.27 -26.91
CA ALA A 108 -0.38 17.70 -25.57
C ALA A 108 -0.60 19.19 -25.28
N TRP A 109 -0.35 20.06 -26.26
CA TRP A 109 -0.54 21.51 -26.11
C TRP A 109 -2.02 21.89 -25.93
N GLU A 110 -2.94 21.17 -26.58
CA GLU A 110 -4.37 21.42 -26.47
C GLU A 110 -4.89 20.88 -25.14
N ALA A 111 -4.44 19.70 -24.74
CA ALA A 111 -4.75 19.13 -23.42
C ALA A 111 -4.26 20.05 -22.28
N GLU A 112 -3.08 20.66 -22.41
CA GLU A 112 -2.55 21.63 -21.45
C GLU A 112 -3.42 22.89 -21.39
N ARG A 113 -3.77 23.48 -22.55
CA ARG A 113 -4.66 24.65 -22.62
C ARG A 113 -6.01 24.37 -21.96
N LEU A 114 -6.64 23.23 -22.28
CA LEU A 114 -7.93 22.83 -21.71
C LEU A 114 -7.84 22.60 -20.19
N CYS A 115 -6.77 21.98 -19.69
CA CYS A 115 -6.56 21.87 -18.24
C CYS A 115 -6.41 23.23 -17.56
N TRP A 116 -5.72 24.18 -18.19
CA TRP A 116 -5.60 25.54 -17.65
C TRP A 116 -6.94 26.28 -17.65
N GLU A 117 -7.80 26.04 -18.62
CA GLU A 117 -9.16 26.58 -18.66
C GLU A 117 -10.04 25.97 -17.56
N ASP A 118 -9.94 24.67 -17.32
CA ASP A 118 -10.74 23.96 -16.31
C ASP A 118 -10.30 24.27 -14.86
N PHE A 119 -9.00 24.36 -14.59
CA PHE A 119 -8.45 24.43 -13.21
C PHE A 119 -7.60 25.67 -12.91
N GLY A 120 -7.17 26.39 -13.93
CA GLY A 120 -6.21 27.49 -13.80
C GLY A 120 -4.75 27.03 -13.85
N ALA A 121 -3.91 27.86 -14.47
CA ALA A 121 -2.51 27.52 -14.72
C ALA A 121 -1.67 27.31 -13.45
N ASP A 122 -1.99 28.01 -12.34
CA ASP A 122 -1.27 27.84 -11.07
C ASP A 122 -1.52 26.47 -10.43
N ALA A 123 -2.78 26.00 -10.43
CA ALA A 123 -3.15 24.69 -9.90
C ALA A 123 -2.45 23.58 -10.70
N CYS A 124 -2.47 23.67 -12.04
CA CYS A 124 -1.77 22.71 -12.90
C CYS A 124 -0.25 22.70 -12.66
N ARG A 125 0.38 23.87 -12.50
CA ARG A 125 1.82 23.96 -12.18
C ARG A 125 2.13 23.34 -10.83
N GLU A 126 1.31 23.60 -9.81
CA GLU A 126 1.50 23.03 -8.47
C GLU A 126 1.32 21.52 -8.46
N ALA A 127 0.30 21.00 -9.15
CA ALA A 127 0.08 19.57 -9.31
C ALA A 127 1.28 18.88 -9.96
N LEU A 128 1.84 19.47 -11.03
CA LEU A 128 3.06 18.97 -11.67
C LEU A 128 4.27 18.99 -10.73
N ARG A 129 4.47 20.08 -9.96
CA ARG A 129 5.55 20.15 -8.97
C ARG A 129 5.43 19.04 -7.92
N ARG A 130 4.24 18.82 -7.37
CA ARG A 130 3.98 17.76 -6.38
C ARG A 130 4.24 16.38 -6.97
N PHE A 131 3.77 16.14 -8.19
CA PHE A 131 4.01 14.89 -8.90
C PHE A 131 5.49 14.62 -9.08
N TRP A 132 6.27 15.58 -9.58
CA TRP A 132 7.71 15.38 -9.76
C TRP A 132 8.45 15.20 -8.44
N ALA A 133 8.11 15.99 -7.41
CA ALA A 133 8.68 15.82 -6.07
C ALA A 133 8.40 14.41 -5.49
N ALA A 134 7.22 13.85 -5.75
CA ALA A 134 6.89 12.48 -5.35
C ALA A 134 7.70 11.43 -6.12
N GLN A 135 7.89 11.61 -7.43
CA GLN A 135 8.72 10.72 -8.25
C GLN A 135 10.18 10.71 -7.81
N GLU A 136 10.75 11.88 -7.50
CA GLU A 136 12.15 12.01 -7.07
C GLU A 136 12.39 11.37 -5.71
N ARG A 137 11.50 11.63 -4.75
CA ARG A 137 11.53 11.09 -3.39
C ARG A 137 11.35 9.57 -3.39
N GLY A 138 10.54 9.06 -4.32
CA GLY A 138 10.10 7.66 -4.35
C GLY A 138 9.01 7.42 -3.30
N THR A 139 7.91 6.80 -3.71
CA THR A 139 6.75 6.54 -2.84
C THR A 139 6.91 5.26 -2.02
N GLN A 140 8.02 4.54 -2.17
CA GLN A 140 8.27 3.24 -1.53
C GLN A 140 7.13 2.22 -1.76
N GLY A 141 6.35 2.40 -2.84
CA GLY A 141 5.17 1.60 -3.17
C GLY A 141 3.88 1.98 -2.42
N TRP A 142 3.91 3.00 -1.56
CA TRP A 142 2.75 3.48 -0.80
C TRP A 142 2.00 4.58 -1.55
N THR A 143 1.27 4.18 -2.60
CA THR A 143 0.39 5.04 -3.39
C THR A 143 -1.05 4.99 -2.88
N LEU A 144 -1.92 5.88 -3.38
CA LEU A 144 -3.35 5.82 -3.09
C LEU A 144 -3.95 4.46 -3.50
N GLU A 145 -3.54 3.92 -4.64
CA GLU A 145 -3.97 2.60 -5.13
C GLU A 145 -3.62 1.50 -4.12
N THR A 146 -2.37 1.41 -3.67
CA THR A 146 -1.93 0.42 -2.67
C THR A 146 -2.70 0.57 -1.35
N TYR A 147 -2.98 1.81 -0.93
CA TYR A 147 -3.77 2.07 0.27
C TYR A 147 -5.22 1.58 0.11
N LEU A 148 -5.88 1.91 -1.00
CA LEU A 148 -7.25 1.49 -1.26
C LEU A 148 -7.37 -0.04 -1.42
N ASP A 149 -6.38 -0.66 -2.07
CA ASP A 149 -6.27 -2.12 -2.17
C ASP A 149 -6.18 -2.76 -0.78
N LEU A 150 -5.34 -2.24 0.12
CA LEU A 150 -5.29 -2.70 1.52
C LEU A 150 -6.67 -2.65 2.18
N ILE A 151 -7.37 -1.50 2.08
CA ILE A 151 -8.69 -1.33 2.71
C ILE A 151 -9.71 -2.31 2.14
N GLN A 152 -9.76 -2.44 0.81
CA GLN A 152 -10.65 -3.38 0.14
C GLN A 152 -10.36 -4.82 0.56
N GLN A 153 -9.09 -5.20 0.54
CA GLN A 153 -8.61 -6.51 0.94
C GLN A 153 -8.91 -6.84 2.40
N TYR A 154 -8.83 -5.85 3.28
CA TYR A 154 -9.15 -6.02 4.69
C TYR A 154 -10.67 -6.24 4.88
N ARG A 155 -11.50 -5.44 4.21
CA ARG A 155 -12.97 -5.61 4.23
C ARG A 155 -13.39 -6.99 3.74
N LEU A 156 -12.82 -7.45 2.63
CA LEU A 156 -13.12 -8.77 2.06
C LEU A 156 -12.76 -9.89 3.03
N ARG A 157 -11.58 -9.83 3.65
CA ARG A 157 -11.13 -10.83 4.64
C ARG A 157 -11.97 -10.81 5.92
N PHE A 158 -12.39 -9.63 6.36
CA PHE A 158 -13.30 -9.51 7.50
C PHE A 158 -14.65 -10.18 7.21
N ALA A 159 -15.20 -9.95 6.01
CA ALA A 159 -16.49 -10.48 5.58
C ALA A 159 -16.48 -11.99 5.27
N ALA A 160 -15.34 -12.55 4.87
CA ALA A 160 -15.23 -13.96 4.48
C ALA A 160 -15.55 -14.96 5.61
N GLY A 161 -15.53 -14.51 6.88
CA GLY A 161 -15.76 -15.36 8.04
C GLY A 161 -14.58 -16.29 8.34
N GLY A 162 -14.57 -16.87 9.55
CA GLY A 162 -13.47 -17.72 10.03
C GLY A 162 -12.32 -16.92 10.66
N SER A 163 -11.09 -17.43 10.51
CA SER A 163 -9.90 -16.79 11.06
C SER A 163 -9.60 -15.48 10.34
N ARG A 164 -9.69 -14.36 11.07
CA ARG A 164 -9.52 -13.01 10.53
C ARG A 164 -8.06 -12.58 10.68
N PRO A 165 -7.29 -12.47 9.59
CA PRO A 165 -5.91 -12.03 9.70
C PRO A 165 -5.83 -10.52 9.90
N VAL A 166 -4.90 -10.09 10.74
CA VAL A 166 -4.58 -8.68 10.98
C VAL A 166 -3.57 -8.22 9.91
N PRO A 167 -3.77 -7.06 9.24
CA PRO A 167 -2.78 -6.51 8.34
C PRO A 167 -1.56 -5.98 9.11
N LEU A 168 -0.38 -6.38 8.65
CA LEU A 168 0.92 -5.86 9.09
C LEU A 168 1.58 -5.14 7.91
N LEU A 169 1.80 -3.84 8.07
CA LEU A 169 2.60 -3.04 7.14
C LEU A 169 4.03 -2.91 7.67
N VAL A 170 4.95 -3.60 7.02
CA VAL A 170 6.38 -3.50 7.29
C VAL A 170 6.92 -2.29 6.53
N LEU A 171 7.43 -1.30 7.27
CA LEU A 171 7.85 -0.04 6.68
C LEU A 171 9.20 -0.15 5.97
N ALA A 172 9.30 0.48 4.80
CA ALA A 172 10.56 0.62 4.08
C ALA A 172 11.60 1.36 4.93
N ARG A 173 12.88 1.01 4.78
CA ARG A 173 13.95 1.73 5.48
C ARG A 173 14.05 3.16 4.96
N ARG A 174 14.11 4.12 5.88
CA ARG A 174 14.25 5.55 5.55
C ARG A 174 15.67 5.94 5.17
N GLU A 175 16.66 5.11 5.51
CA GLU A 175 18.09 5.42 5.39
C GLU A 175 18.84 4.34 4.59
N GLY A 176 19.77 4.78 3.73
CA GLY A 176 20.69 3.94 2.95
C GLY A 176 20.39 3.88 1.45
N HIS A 177 21.31 3.30 0.66
CA HIS A 177 21.22 3.08 -0.80
C HIS A 177 20.03 2.23 -1.27
N ALA A 178 19.09 1.91 -0.39
CA ALA A 178 17.92 1.09 -0.65
C ALA A 178 16.78 1.92 -1.27
N ARG A 179 17.07 2.67 -2.35
CA ARG A 179 16.07 3.41 -3.15
C ARG A 179 14.97 2.51 -3.76
N ARG A 180 15.11 1.19 -3.59
CA ARG A 180 14.18 0.14 -4.03
C ARG A 180 13.48 -0.59 -2.88
N ASP A 181 13.78 -0.26 -1.62
CA ASP A 181 13.05 -0.85 -0.50
C ASP A 181 11.61 -0.32 -0.49
N ARG A 182 10.65 -1.23 -0.39
CA ARG A 182 9.23 -0.93 -0.46
C ARG A 182 8.56 -1.34 0.83
N HIS A 183 7.47 -0.65 1.16
CA HIS A 183 6.56 -1.14 2.18
C HIS A 183 6.04 -2.52 1.78
N ARG A 184 5.94 -3.43 2.75
CA ARG A 184 5.41 -4.78 2.52
C ARG A 184 4.16 -4.98 3.35
N LEU A 185 3.07 -5.36 2.72
CA LEU A 185 1.85 -5.77 3.39
C LEU A 185 1.88 -7.28 3.61
N LEU A 186 1.69 -7.69 4.86
CA LEU A 186 1.56 -9.07 5.28
C LEU A 186 0.22 -9.23 6.02
N TRP A 187 -0.34 -10.44 6.00
CA TRP A 187 -1.58 -10.75 6.69
C TRP A 187 -1.27 -11.80 7.75
N LEU A 188 -1.43 -11.43 9.02
CA LEU A 188 -1.05 -12.27 10.15
C LEU A 188 -2.28 -12.95 10.75
N GLY A 189 -2.33 -14.28 10.67
CA GLY A 189 -3.32 -15.09 11.35
C GLY A 189 -2.91 -15.46 12.79
N PRO A 190 -3.78 -16.19 13.52
CA PRO A 190 -3.52 -16.63 14.89
C PRO A 190 -2.26 -17.49 15.04
N ASP A 191 -1.92 -18.28 14.03
CA ASP A 191 -0.71 -19.12 14.03
C ASP A 191 0.59 -18.30 14.10
N ALA A 192 0.57 -17.05 13.61
CA ALA A 192 1.73 -16.16 13.69
C ALA A 192 2.04 -15.73 15.12
N ALA A 193 1.01 -15.65 15.98
CA ALA A 193 1.17 -15.28 17.38
C ALA A 193 1.70 -16.44 18.24
N ALA A 194 1.42 -17.69 17.87
CA ALA A 194 1.75 -18.90 18.63
C ALA A 194 3.26 -19.21 18.72
N GLY A 195 4.08 -18.62 17.84
CA GLY A 195 5.51 -18.89 17.78
C GLY A 195 5.84 -20.19 17.07
N ARG A 196 7.09 -20.33 16.61
CA ARG A 196 7.57 -21.66 16.21
C ARG A 196 7.48 -22.53 17.47
N PRO A 197 6.94 -23.76 17.38
CA PRO A 197 7.07 -24.69 18.49
C PRO A 197 8.56 -24.76 18.84
N SER A 198 8.89 -24.44 20.09
CA SER A 198 10.20 -24.72 20.66
C SER A 198 10.52 -26.16 20.29
N MET A 199 11.64 -26.33 19.58
CA MET A 199 12.20 -27.62 19.24
C MET A 199 12.54 -28.27 20.58
N ARG A 200 11.57 -29.03 21.13
CA ARG A 200 11.76 -29.77 22.37
C ARG A 200 12.91 -30.72 22.10
N ASP A 201 14.00 -30.52 22.82
CA ASP A 201 15.08 -31.48 23.00
C ASP A 201 14.46 -32.82 23.40
N THR A 202 14.21 -33.66 22.42
CA THR A 202 13.88 -35.07 22.63
C THR A 202 14.96 -35.84 21.87
N CYS A 203 16.11 -35.95 22.52
CA CYS A 203 17.02 -37.04 22.25
C CYS A 203 16.85 -38.10 23.35
N PRO A 204 16.81 -39.39 22.98
CA PRO A 204 16.52 -40.53 23.84
C PRO A 204 17.63 -40.87 24.84
#